data_AF-A0A8J5M8A8-F1
#
_entry.id   AF-A0A8J5M8A8-F1
#
_cell.length_a   1.000
_cell.length_b   1.000
_cell.length_c   1.000
_cell.angle_alpha   90.00
_cell.angle_beta   90.00
_cell.angle_gamma   90.00
#
_symmetry.space_group_name_H-M   'P 1'
#
loop_
_entity.id
_entity.type
_entity.pdbx_description
1 polymer ?
#
loop_
_entity_poly.entity_id
_entity_poly.type
_entity_poly.pdbx_seq_one_letter_code
_entity_poly.pdbx_strand_id
1 'polypeptide(L)'
;MDIERSQGVGTRADQPALSTTTGKGNTADEISSTLNQAALSSGLYARSYSTHPVRIGGATEPLNAGADRLVINRIRRWLSNAFEDYPVLTAGGSSDLSKLMGGARSRPPA
;
A
#
# COMPACT_ATOMS: atom_id res chain seq x y z
N MET A 1 -20.10 -3.28 15.96
CA MET A 1 -18.92 -2.44 15.69
C MET A 1 -19.28 -1.60 14.49
N ASP A 2 -19.90 -0.45 14.74
CA ASP A 2 -20.48 0.41 13.71
C ASP A 2 -19.37 1.28 13.14
N ILE A 3 -18.90 0.92 11.95
CA ILE A 3 -18.14 1.85 11.12
C ILE A 3 -19.18 2.86 10.65
N GLU A 4 -19.27 4.02 11.33
CA GLU A 4 -20.13 5.11 10.88
C GLU A 4 -19.87 5.34 9.39
N ARG A 5 -20.94 5.19 8.60
CA ARG A 5 -20.91 5.41 7.16
C ARG A 5 -20.47 6.85 6.93
N SER A 6 -19.22 7.03 6.50
CA SER A 6 -18.81 8.22 5.76
C SER A 6 -19.76 8.36 4.58
N GLN A 7 -20.75 9.23 4.73
CA GLN A 7 -21.67 9.60 3.66
C GLN A 7 -20.79 10.16 2.55
N GLY A 8 -20.72 9.47 1.41
CA GLY A 8 -19.98 9.95 0.26
C GLY A 8 -20.48 11.35 -0.08
N VAL A 9 -19.67 12.36 0.21
CA VAL A 9 -19.98 13.73 -0.17
C VAL A 9 -20.04 13.72 -1.69
N GLY A 10 -21.21 14.07 -2.25
CA GLY A 10 -21.38 14.21 -3.69
C GLY A 10 -20.44 15.29 -4.21
N THR A 11 -19.23 14.90 -4.59
CA THR A 11 -18.17 15.79 -5.01
C THR A 11 -18.50 16.34 -6.38
N ARG A 12 -18.59 17.67 -6.49
CA ARG A 12 -18.69 18.36 -7.78
C ARG A 12 -17.34 18.30 -8.50
N ALA A 13 -17.33 18.48 -9.82
CA ALA A 13 -16.13 18.36 -10.65
C ALA A 13 -15.00 19.33 -10.22
N ASP A 14 -15.34 20.45 -9.60
CA ASP A 14 -14.43 21.47 -9.08
C ASP A 14 -13.96 21.21 -7.64
N GLN A 15 -14.50 20.17 -6.96
CA GLN A 15 -14.18 19.87 -5.57
C GLN A 15 -13.19 18.70 -5.44
N PRO A 16 -12.43 18.64 -4.34
CA PRO A 16 -11.54 17.51 -4.07
C PRO A 16 -12.32 16.20 -4.09
N ALA A 17 -11.89 15.24 -4.91
CA ALA A 17 -12.56 13.95 -5.09
C ALA A 17 -12.67 13.13 -3.79
N LEU A 18 -11.76 13.35 -2.83
CA LEU A 18 -11.74 12.73 -1.52
C LEU A 18 -11.70 13.82 -0.45
N SER A 19 -12.84 14.08 0.17
CA SER A 19 -12.94 14.98 1.31
C SER A 19 -13.94 14.47 2.34
N THR A 20 -13.63 14.69 3.61
CA THR A 20 -14.56 14.47 4.73
C THR A 20 -15.45 15.70 4.97
N THR A 21 -15.17 16.83 4.31
CA THR A 21 -15.90 18.09 4.45
C THR A 21 -16.14 18.74 3.08
N THR A 22 -17.37 19.16 2.82
CA THR A 22 -17.74 19.82 1.56
C THR A 22 -16.84 21.04 1.26
N GLY A 23 -16.25 21.07 0.07
CA GLY A 23 -15.50 22.23 -0.45
C GLY A 23 -14.10 22.46 0.14
N LYS A 24 -13.61 21.62 1.05
CA LYS A 24 -12.24 21.72 1.62
C LYS A 24 -11.47 20.43 1.38
N GLY A 25 -10.18 20.51 1.08
CA GLY A 25 -9.31 19.34 1.03
C GLY A 25 -8.90 18.86 2.43
N ASN A 26 -8.66 17.56 2.58
CA ASN A 26 -8.11 17.01 3.83
C ASN A 26 -6.65 17.43 4.00
N THR A 27 -6.29 17.85 5.20
CA THR A 27 -4.91 18.13 5.61
C THR A 27 -4.15 16.85 5.94
N ALA A 28 -2.82 16.90 5.90
CA ALA A 28 -1.99 15.76 6.28
C ALA A 28 -2.18 15.35 7.75
N ASP A 29 -2.43 16.32 8.64
CA ASP A 29 -2.66 16.08 10.06
C ASP A 29 -4.01 15.40 10.32
N GLU A 30 -5.08 15.83 9.63
CA GLU A 30 -6.39 15.18 9.68
C GLU A 30 -6.27 13.71 9.23
N ILE A 31 -5.61 13.45 8.10
CA ILE A 31 -5.39 12.08 7.61
C ILE A 31 -4.57 11.25 8.59
N SER A 32 -3.50 11.81 9.15
CA SER A 32 -2.64 11.11 10.12
C SER A 32 -3.40 10.78 11.41
N SER A 33 -4.22 11.71 11.90
CA SER A 33 -5.08 11.50 13.07
C SER A 33 -6.09 10.38 12.83
N THR A 34 -6.76 10.39 11.68
CA THR A 34 -7.71 9.33 11.30
C THR A 34 -7.03 7.96 11.20
N LEU A 35 -5.85 7.88 10.58
CA LEU A 35 -5.08 6.63 10.51
C LEU A 35 -4.68 6.12 11.90
N ASN A 36 -4.24 7.00 12.79
CA ASN A 36 -3.91 6.66 14.17
C ASN A 36 -5.12 6.11 14.93
N GLN A 37 -6.28 6.76 14.82
CA GLN A 37 -7.51 6.30 15.44
C GLN A 37 -7.95 4.92 14.92
N ALA A 38 -7.87 4.72 13.60
CA ALA A 38 -8.17 3.43 12.99
C ALA A 38 -7.21 2.33 13.49
N ALA A 39 -5.91 2.63 13.58
CA ALA A 39 -4.92 1.70 14.13
C ALA A 39 -5.22 1.33 15.59
N LEU A 40 -5.52 2.30 16.45
CA LEU A 40 -5.90 2.06 17.86
C LEU A 40 -7.14 1.17 17.96
N SER A 41 -8.16 1.45 17.15
CA SER A 41 -9.40 0.65 17.14
C SER A 41 -9.17 -0.79 16.69
N SER A 42 -8.09 -1.04 15.96
CA SER A 42 -7.67 -2.37 15.48
C SER A 42 -6.67 -3.05 16.42
N GLY A 43 -6.35 -2.45 17.58
CA GLY A 43 -5.36 -2.98 18.52
C GLY A 43 -3.90 -2.81 18.08
N LEU A 44 -3.64 -1.94 17.11
CA LEU A 44 -2.33 -1.71 16.51
C LEU A 44 -1.63 -0.51 17.15
N TYR A 45 -0.30 -0.46 17.06
CA TYR A 45 0.49 0.66 17.58
C TYR A 45 0.35 1.89 16.67
N ALA A 46 -0.49 2.85 17.08
CA ALA A 46 -0.86 4.03 16.29
C ALA A 46 0.34 4.74 15.65
N ARG A 47 1.40 4.97 16.41
CA ARG A 47 2.57 5.75 15.97
C ARG A 47 3.34 5.13 14.81
N SER A 48 3.07 3.87 14.46
CA SER A 48 3.59 3.20 13.26
C SER A 48 2.79 3.51 11.99
N TYR A 49 1.64 4.18 12.08
CA TYR A 49 0.73 4.43 10.96
C TYR A 49 0.70 5.91 10.59
N SER A 50 1.07 6.18 9.34
CA SER A 50 0.82 7.45 8.65
C SER A 50 0.75 7.19 7.16
N THR A 51 0.55 8.23 6.35
CA THR A 51 0.44 8.09 4.89
C THR A 51 1.67 7.43 4.26
N HIS A 52 2.88 7.69 4.79
CA HIS A 52 4.12 7.16 4.23
C HIS A 52 4.31 5.64 4.49
N PRO A 53 4.22 5.11 5.73
CA PRO A 53 4.22 3.67 5.99
C PRO A 53 3.09 2.93 5.26
N VAL A 54 1.90 3.52 5.13
CA VAL A 54 0.80 2.92 4.35
C VAL A 54 1.17 2.81 2.86
N ARG A 55 1.83 3.84 2.30
CA ARG A 55 2.33 3.81 0.92
C ARG A 55 3.40 2.72 0.73
N ILE A 56 4.30 2.57 1.69
CA ILE A 56 5.33 1.52 1.67
C ILE A 56 4.69 0.13 1.75
N GLY A 57 3.78 -0.09 2.71
CA GLY A 57 3.05 -1.35 2.84
C GLY A 57 2.31 -1.74 1.57
N GLY A 58 1.73 -0.76 0.88
CA GLY A 58 1.12 -0.95 -0.44
C GLY A 58 2.10 -1.33 -1.57
N ALA A 59 3.40 -1.14 -1.41
CA ALA A 59 4.41 -1.67 -2.32
C ALA A 59 4.98 -3.02 -1.84
N THR A 60 5.09 -3.20 -0.52
CA THR A 60 5.54 -4.44 0.13
C THR A 60 4.63 -5.62 -0.19
N GLU A 61 3.30 -5.45 -0.07
CA GLU A 61 2.38 -6.57 -0.27
C GLU A 61 2.41 -7.11 -1.72
N PRO A 62 2.30 -6.28 -2.78
CA PRO A 62 2.40 -6.77 -4.15
C PRO A 62 3.76 -7.40 -4.47
N LEU A 63 4.84 -6.85 -3.91
CA LEU A 63 6.18 -7.43 -4.07
C LEU A 63 6.22 -8.86 -3.51
N ASN A 64 5.61 -9.09 -2.34
CA ASN A 64 5.54 -10.41 -1.73
C ASN A 64 4.57 -11.36 -2.44
N ALA A 65 3.59 -10.83 -3.18
CA ALA A 65 2.74 -11.60 -4.08
C ALA A 65 3.43 -11.93 -5.42
N GLY A 66 4.69 -11.52 -5.61
CA GLY A 66 5.46 -11.78 -6.83
C GLY A 66 5.22 -10.78 -7.95
N ALA A 67 4.58 -9.64 -7.68
CA ALA A 67 4.42 -8.59 -8.67
C ALA A 67 5.78 -8.01 -9.08
N ASP A 68 5.93 -7.76 -10.38
CA ASP A 68 7.16 -7.20 -10.93
C ASP A 68 7.45 -5.80 -10.40
N ARG A 69 8.73 -5.51 -10.13
CA ARG A 69 9.19 -4.23 -9.58
C ARG A 69 8.84 -3.05 -10.48
N LEU A 70 8.91 -3.16 -11.81
CA LEU A 70 8.54 -2.10 -12.73
C LEU A 70 7.04 -1.82 -12.70
N VAL A 71 6.22 -2.88 -12.55
CA VAL A 71 4.76 -2.75 -12.39
C VAL A 71 4.44 -1.99 -11.11
N ILE A 72 5.07 -2.35 -9.99
CA ILE A 72 4.92 -1.64 -8.71
C ILE A 72 5.35 -0.18 -8.85
N ASN A 73 6.52 0.08 -9.43
CA ASN A 73 7.04 1.43 -9.67
C ASN A 73 6.05 2.29 -10.47
N ARG A 74 5.50 1.73 -11.55
CA ARG A 74 4.58 2.40 -12.46
C ARG A 74 3.24 2.71 -11.80
N ILE A 75 2.62 1.73 -11.14
CA ILE A 75 1.32 1.89 -10.48
C ILE A 75 1.41 2.86 -9.30
N ARG A 76 2.52 2.80 -8.54
CA ARG A 76 2.74 3.66 -7.38
C ARG A 76 3.34 5.02 -7.73
N ARG A 77 3.58 5.28 -9.02
CA ARG A 77 4.04 6.56 -9.59
C ARG A 77 5.27 7.12 -8.87
N TRP A 78 6.25 6.26 -8.58
CA TRP A 78 7.53 6.76 -8.06
C TRP A 78 8.33 7.34 -9.22
N LEU A 79 9.04 8.43 -8.94
CA LEU A 79 9.80 9.16 -9.95
C LEU A 79 11.11 8.44 -10.33
N SER A 80 11.57 7.54 -9.45
CA SER A 80 12.80 6.78 -9.59
C SER A 80 12.67 5.43 -8.89
N ASN A 81 13.71 4.60 -9.04
CA ASN A 81 13.82 3.33 -8.33
C ASN A 81 14.15 3.48 -6.83
N ALA A 82 14.14 4.70 -6.27
CA ALA A 82 14.29 4.94 -4.83
C ALA A 82 13.22 4.24 -3.98
N PHE A 83 12.15 3.74 -4.62
CA PHE A 83 11.17 2.91 -3.94
C PHE A 83 11.74 1.57 -3.49
N GLU A 84 12.78 1.04 -4.13
CA GLU A 84 13.28 -0.31 -3.84
C GLU A 84 13.83 -0.47 -2.42
N ASP A 85 14.23 0.64 -1.77
CA ASP A 85 14.79 0.64 -0.41
C ASP A 85 13.75 0.38 0.68
N TYR A 86 12.44 0.48 0.37
CA TYR A 86 11.38 0.44 1.38
C TYR A 86 10.63 -0.91 1.48
N PRO A 87 10.25 -1.58 0.38
CA PRO A 87 9.56 -2.85 0.42
C PRO A 87 10.41 -3.94 1.07
N VAL A 88 9.78 -4.70 1.96
CA VAL A 88 10.43 -5.83 2.63
C VAL A 88 10.00 -7.13 1.99
N LEU A 89 10.94 -7.89 1.44
CA LEU A 89 10.68 -9.24 0.96
C LEU A 89 10.62 -10.20 2.16
N THR A 90 9.48 -10.85 2.35
CA THR A 90 9.25 -11.84 3.42
C THR A 90 9.78 -13.21 3.00
N ALA A 91 9.96 -14.10 3.97
CA ALA A 91 10.32 -15.49 3.71
C ALA A 91 9.32 -16.22 2.79
N GLY A 92 8.03 -15.89 2.88
CA GLY A 92 7.01 -16.41 1.97
C GLY A 92 7.21 -15.89 0.54
N GLY A 93 7.40 -14.57 0.40
CA GLY A 93 7.63 -13.92 -0.89
C GLY A 93 8.94 -14.33 -1.58
N SER A 94 9.89 -14.91 -0.85
CA SER A 94 11.15 -15.41 -1.42
C SER A 94 11.23 -16.94 -1.57
N SER A 95 10.18 -17.67 -1.20
CA SER A 95 10.21 -19.14 -1.12
C SER A 95 10.53 -19.84 -2.45
N ASP A 96 10.17 -19.26 -3.58
CA ASP A 96 10.42 -19.82 -4.91
C ASP A 96 11.76 -19.38 -5.54
N LEU A 97 12.44 -18.39 -4.97
CA LEU A 97 13.76 -17.94 -5.46
C LEU A 97 14.79 -19.06 -5.43
N SER A 98 14.76 -19.91 -4.40
CA SER A 98 15.67 -21.05 -4.26
C SER A 98 15.53 -22.05 -5.42
N LYS A 99 14.32 -22.26 -5.92
CA LYS A 99 14.04 -23.18 -7.06
C LYS A 99 14.57 -22.60 -8.37
N LEU A 100 14.45 -21.29 -8.55
CA LEU A 100 14.99 -20.56 -9.70
C LEU A 100 16.52 -20.58 -9.73
N MET A 101 17.19 -20.37 -8.59
CA MET A 101 18.65 -20.40 -8.52
C MET A 101 19.24 -21.81 -8.65
N GLY A 102 18.49 -22.84 -8.21
CA GLY A 102 18.91 -24.25 -8.28
C GLY A 102 18.88 -24.88 -9.67
N GLY A 103 18.45 -24.15 -10.71
CA GLY A 103 18.54 -24.62 -12.10
C GLY A 103 17.68 -25.84 -12.42
N ALA A 104 16.54 -26.03 -11.75
CA ALA A 104 15.60 -27.09 -12.10
C ALA A 104 14.89 -26.74 -13.42
N ARG A 105 15.56 -27.00 -14.55
CA ARG A 105 14.92 -27.06 -15.87
C ARG A 105 13.88 -28.17 -15.83
N SER A 106 12.60 -27.82 -15.80
CA SER A 106 11.54 -28.74 -16.19
C SER A 106 11.79 -29.14 -17.64
N ARG A 107 12.10 -30.42 -17.84
CA ARG A 107 12.25 -31.02 -19.17
C ARG A 107 10.89 -30.90 -19.90
N PRO A 108 10.83 -30.39 -21.14
CA PRO A 108 9.57 -30.37 -21.87
C PRO A 108 9.08 -31.80 -22.15
N PRO A 109 7.76 -32.05 -22.12
CA PRO A 109 7.20 -33.36 -22.47
C PRO A 109 7.43 -33.66 -23.96
N ALA A 110 7.79 -34.91 -24.24
CA ALA A 110 7.89 -35.49 -25.58
C ALA A 110 6.51 -35.96 -26.07
#